data_AF-A0A645IYG9-F1
#
_entry.id   AF-A0A645IYG9-F1
#
_cell.length_a   1.000
_cell.length_b   1.000
_cell.length_c   1.000
_cell.angle_alpha   90.00
_cell.angle_beta   90.00
_cell.angle_gamma   90.00
#
_symmetry.space_group_name_H-M   'P 1'
#
loop_
_entity.id
_entity.type
_entity.pdbx_description
1 polymer ?
#
loop_
_entity_poly.entity_id
_entity_poly.type
_entity_poly.pdbx_seq_one_letter_code
_entity_poly.pdbx_strand_id
1 'polypeptide(L)'
;MKINANCMENRVKRNNFINNTFDVSTNGTMVMNDFKNNYWDKYEGYDLNKDGIGDIAFHPLSLYSYLVEKNPSVMLLFKTFIVDLLDKTEKVIPSLTPETFVDEQPLMKKVKI
;
A
#
# COMPACT_ATOMS: atom_id res chain seq x y z
N MET A 1 6.15 -4.19 4.13
CA MET A 1 7.53 -3.69 3.88
C MET A 1 7.69 -2.34 4.56
N LYS A 2 8.82 -2.07 5.23
CA LYS A 2 9.06 -0.77 5.87
C LYS A 2 9.99 0.08 5.00
N ILE A 3 9.60 1.33 4.72
CA ILE A 3 10.41 2.31 4.00
C ILE A 3 10.62 3.52 4.92
N ASN A 4 11.86 3.84 5.23
CA ASN A 4 12.18 4.99 6.07
C ASN A 4 12.19 6.28 5.25
N ALA A 5 11.85 7.40 5.89
CA ALA A 5 11.77 8.72 5.27
C ALA A 5 13.09 9.24 4.70
N ASN A 6 14.23 8.68 5.12
CA ASN A 6 15.55 9.03 4.61
C ASN A 6 15.98 8.21 3.38
N CYS A 7 15.17 7.24 2.96
CA CYS A 7 15.41 6.48 1.74
C CYS A 7 14.76 7.19 0.55
N MET A 8 15.55 7.61 -0.42
CA MET A 8 15.06 8.17 -1.68
C MET A 8 15.23 7.15 -2.81
N GLU A 9 14.38 7.24 -3.83
CA GLU A 9 14.44 6.44 -5.07
C GLU A 9 14.27 4.92 -4.87
N ASN A 10 13.40 4.49 -3.95
CA ASN A 10 13.14 3.06 -3.78
C ASN A 10 12.39 2.51 -5.00
N ARG A 11 12.97 1.53 -5.68
CA ARG A 11 12.34 0.84 -6.82
C ARG A 11 11.79 -0.50 -6.38
N VAL A 12 10.49 -0.58 -6.19
CA VAL A 12 9.78 -1.80 -5.77
C VAL A 12 9.00 -2.30 -6.97
N LYS A 13 9.57 -3.24 -7.71
CA LYS A 13 8.96 -3.75 -8.94
C LYS A 13 8.92 -5.27 -8.98
N ARG A 14 7.82 -5.82 -9.50
CA ARG A 14 7.65 -7.27 -9.72
C ARG A 14 7.81 -8.12 -8.45
N ASN A 15 7.31 -7.62 -7.33
CA ASN A 15 7.24 -8.36 -6.07
C ASN A 15 5.86 -9.00 -5.87
N ASN A 16 5.81 -10.05 -5.04
CA ASN A 16 4.57 -10.67 -4.59
C ASN A 16 4.31 -10.28 -3.14
N PHE A 17 3.40 -9.33 -2.90
CA PHE A 17 2.90 -8.97 -1.58
C PHE A 17 1.71 -9.87 -1.24
N ILE A 18 1.93 -10.80 -0.30
CA ILE A 18 0.96 -11.84 0.05
C ILE A 18 0.89 -11.97 1.57
N ASN A 19 -0.32 -11.86 2.10
CA ASN A 19 -0.69 -12.06 3.50
C ASN A 19 0.06 -11.13 4.46
N ASN A 20 0.37 -9.91 4.02
CA ASN A 20 1.01 -8.90 4.86
C ASN A 20 -0.02 -8.25 5.79
N THR A 21 0.36 -7.97 7.04
CA THR A 21 -0.43 -7.10 7.91
C THR A 21 -0.45 -5.67 7.39
N PHE A 22 0.73 -5.12 7.10
CA PHE A 22 0.94 -3.84 6.42
C PHE A 22 1.76 -4.06 5.16
N ASP A 23 1.18 -3.75 4.01
CA ASP A 23 1.84 -3.93 2.72
C ASP A 23 3.05 -3.00 2.60
N VAL A 24 2.86 -1.71 2.91
CA VAL A 24 3.94 -0.75 3.10
C VAL A 24 3.71 0.10 4.36
N SER A 25 4.78 0.37 5.12
CA SER A 25 4.80 1.32 6.24
C SER A 25 5.90 2.37 6.05
N THR A 26 5.65 3.60 6.53
CA THR A 26 6.63 4.70 6.49
C THR A 26 6.55 5.55 7.77
N ASN A 27 7.68 6.11 8.17
CA ASN A 27 7.79 7.06 9.28
C ASN A 27 7.81 8.54 8.84
N GLY A 28 7.67 8.83 7.54
CA GLY A 28 7.61 10.20 7.02
C GLY A 28 6.88 10.33 5.69
N THR A 29 6.70 11.58 5.26
CA THR A 29 5.82 11.96 4.13
C THR A 29 6.57 12.20 2.81
N MET A 30 7.87 12.55 2.85
CA MET A 30 8.70 12.78 1.68
C MET A 30 9.49 11.54 1.33
N VAL A 31 8.87 10.62 0.57
CA VAL A 31 9.57 9.44 0.05
C VAL A 31 9.26 9.33 -1.44
N MET A 32 10.28 9.45 -2.28
CA MET A 32 10.17 9.15 -3.71
C MET A 32 10.28 7.64 -3.90
N ASN A 33 9.16 6.98 -4.11
CA ASN A 33 9.09 5.55 -4.38
C ASN A 33 8.53 5.31 -5.78
N ASP A 34 9.06 4.28 -6.44
CA ASP A 34 8.60 3.78 -7.73
C ASP A 34 8.08 2.36 -7.51
N PHE A 35 6.79 2.26 -7.20
CA PHE A 35 6.07 1.00 -7.18
C PHE A 35 5.51 0.72 -8.56
N LYS A 36 5.92 -0.39 -9.17
CA LYS A 36 5.42 -0.75 -10.50
C LYS A 36 5.34 -2.25 -10.71
N ASN A 37 4.23 -2.72 -11.26
CA ASN A 37 4.05 -4.12 -11.63
C ASN A 37 4.27 -5.07 -10.45
N ASN A 38 3.83 -4.72 -9.25
CA ASN A 38 3.81 -5.66 -8.14
C ASN A 38 2.47 -6.39 -8.09
N TYR A 39 2.48 -7.62 -7.61
CA TYR A 39 1.27 -8.35 -7.27
C TYR A 39 0.92 -8.09 -5.81
N TRP A 40 -0.34 -7.72 -5.56
CA TRP A 40 -0.89 -7.47 -4.23
C TRP A 40 -2.09 -8.38 -4.02
N ASP A 41 -2.05 -9.21 -2.99
CA ASP A 41 -3.15 -10.14 -2.70
C ASP A 41 -4.45 -9.44 -2.28
N LYS A 42 -4.36 -8.21 -1.73
CA LYS A 42 -5.49 -7.36 -1.39
C LYS A 42 -5.96 -6.43 -2.52
N TYR A 43 -5.38 -6.53 -3.72
CA TYR A 43 -5.84 -5.73 -4.85
C TYR A 43 -7.19 -6.26 -5.37
N GLU A 44 -8.22 -5.42 -5.29
CA GLU A 44 -9.60 -5.72 -5.71
C GLU A 44 -10.01 -5.02 -7.01
N GLY A 45 -9.05 -4.41 -7.72
CA GLY A 45 -9.36 -3.74 -8.99
C GLY A 45 -9.62 -4.72 -10.13
N TYR A 46 -9.91 -4.18 -11.30
CA TYR A 46 -10.29 -4.94 -12.48
C TYR A 46 -9.31 -4.71 -13.64
N ASP A 47 -9.39 -5.61 -14.62
CA ASP A 47 -8.63 -5.59 -15.87
C ASP A 47 -9.65 -5.79 -17.02
N LEU A 48 -10.06 -4.69 -17.65
CA LEU A 48 -11.01 -4.67 -18.75
C LEU A 48 -10.37 -5.04 -20.09
N ASN A 49 -9.11 -4.66 -20.29
CA ASN A 49 -8.38 -4.86 -21.54
C ASN A 49 -7.74 -6.28 -21.65
N LYS A 50 -7.71 -7.02 -20.54
CA LYS A 50 -7.20 -8.38 -20.37
C LYS A 50 -5.69 -8.51 -20.60
N ASP A 51 -4.91 -7.48 -20.31
CA ASP A 51 -3.45 -7.51 -20.44
C ASP A 51 -2.73 -8.09 -19.21
N GLY A 52 -3.46 -8.38 -18.13
CA GLY A 52 -2.93 -8.92 -16.88
C GLY A 52 -2.41 -7.85 -15.91
N ILE A 53 -2.61 -6.57 -16.20
CA ILE A 53 -2.35 -5.39 -15.36
C ILE A 53 -3.71 -4.82 -14.93
N GLY A 54 -3.79 -4.36 -13.69
CA GLY A 54 -4.98 -3.70 -13.18
C GLY A 54 -5.14 -2.29 -13.74
N ASP A 55 -6.37 -1.94 -14.13
CA ASP A 55 -6.73 -0.61 -14.66
C ASP A 55 -6.81 0.48 -13.57
N ILE A 56 -6.84 0.08 -12.29
CA ILE A 56 -6.93 0.98 -11.15
C ILE A 56 -5.62 0.92 -10.37
N ALA A 57 -5.13 2.09 -9.97
CA ALA A 57 -3.95 2.18 -9.13
C ALA A 57 -4.16 1.56 -7.75
N PHE A 58 -3.14 0.88 -7.22
CA PHE A 58 -3.17 0.33 -5.87
C PHE A 58 -2.41 1.24 -4.90
N HIS A 59 -3.00 1.49 -3.74
CA HIS A 59 -2.40 2.28 -2.66
C HIS A 59 -1.93 1.35 -1.53
N PRO A 60 -0.66 0.94 -1.48
CA PRO A 60 -0.17 -0.04 -0.50
C PRO A 60 0.06 0.52 0.90
N LEU A 61 -0.02 1.84 1.10
CA LEU A 61 0.17 2.48 2.39
C LEU A 61 -1.18 2.80 3.03
N SER A 62 -1.48 2.18 4.17
CA SER A 62 -2.66 2.54 4.98
C SER A 62 -2.34 3.60 6.04
N LEU A 63 -3.33 4.43 6.36
CA LEU A 63 -3.31 5.41 7.45
C LEU A 63 -3.06 4.72 8.79
N TYR A 64 -3.68 3.56 9.02
CA TYR A 64 -3.44 2.80 10.24
C TYR A 64 -1.96 2.39 10.37
N SER A 65 -1.34 1.93 9.28
CA SER A 65 0.11 1.63 9.27
C SER A 65 0.95 2.87 9.62
N TYR A 66 0.59 4.03 9.09
CA TYR A 66 1.28 5.29 9.37
C TYR A 66 1.12 5.74 10.84
N LEU A 67 -0.07 5.55 11.43
CA LEU A 67 -0.32 5.87 12.84
C LEU A 67 0.47 4.95 13.78
N VAL A 68 0.56 3.65 13.47
CA VAL A 68 1.36 2.69 14.24
C VAL A 68 2.84 3.04 14.21
N GLU A 69 3.36 3.51 13.07
CA GLU A 69 4.75 3.96 12.96
C GLU A 69 5.05 5.21 13.81
N LYS A 70 4.09 6.12 13.98
CA LYS A 70 4.25 7.30 14.85
C LYS A 70 4.04 6.99 16.33
N ASN A 71 3.14 6.08 16.66
CA ASN A 71 2.83 5.70 18.02
C ASN A 71 2.57 4.18 18.10
N PRO A 72 3.56 3.39 18.56
CA PRO A 72 3.43 1.94 18.66
C PRO A 72 2.24 1.46 19.50
N SER A 73 1.78 2.27 20.47
CA SER A 73 0.62 1.93 21.31
C SER A 73 -0.69 1.80 20.51
N VAL A 74 -0.78 2.41 19.32
CA VAL A 74 -1.92 2.28 18.40
C VAL A 74 -2.09 0.84 17.88
N MET A 75 -1.05 0.01 17.98
CA MET A 75 -1.14 -1.43 17.68
C MET A 75 -2.18 -2.15 18.56
N LEU A 76 -2.52 -1.60 19.74
CA LEU A 76 -3.57 -2.14 20.60
C LEU A 76 -4.94 -2.18 19.88
N LEU A 77 -5.17 -1.27 18.93
CA LEU A 77 -6.41 -1.20 18.15
C LEU A 77 -6.45 -2.22 17.01
N PHE A 78 -5.43 -3.06 16.85
CA PHE A 78 -5.37 -4.04 15.77
C PHE A 78 -6.57 -4.98 15.81
N LYS A 79 -7.20 -5.20 14.66
CA LYS A 79 -8.44 -6.00 14.49
C LYS A 79 -9.66 -5.48 15.24
N THR A 80 -9.66 -4.22 15.65
CA THR A 80 -10.87 -3.55 16.13
C THR A 80 -11.62 -2.90 14.96
N PHE A 81 -12.91 -2.67 15.14
CA PHE A 81 -13.76 -1.97 14.16
C PHE A 81 -13.23 -0.57 13.78
N ILE A 82 -12.41 0.06 14.62
CA ILE A 82 -11.78 1.35 14.33
C ILE A 82 -10.85 1.23 13.12
N VAL A 83 -10.09 0.14 13.01
CA VAL A 83 -9.19 -0.08 11.86
C VAL A 83 -9.99 -0.24 10.57
N ASP A 84 -11.07 -1.02 10.60
CA ASP A 84 -11.94 -1.21 9.44
C ASP A 84 -12.59 0.12 8.99
N LEU A 85 -12.91 1.00 9.94
CA LEU A 85 -13.44 2.32 9.64
C LEU A 85 -12.37 3.18 8.97
N LEU A 86 -11.15 3.21 9.52
CA LEU A 86 -10.03 3.96 8.95
C LEU A 86 -9.75 3.54 7.50
N ASP A 87 -9.65 2.24 7.23
CA ASP A 87 -9.40 1.70 5.90
C ASP A 87 -10.49 2.13 4.88
N LYS A 88 -11.75 2.22 5.33
CA LYS A 88 -12.85 2.74 4.48
C LYS A 88 -12.77 4.24 4.28
N THR A 89 -12.38 5.00 5.30
CA THR A 89 -12.22 6.46 5.16
C THR A 89 -11.11 6.85 4.20
N GLU A 90 -10.04 6.06 4.11
CA GLU A 90 -8.94 6.28 3.16
C GLU A 90 -9.42 6.26 1.71
N LYS A 91 -10.36 5.36 1.37
CA LYS A 91 -10.97 5.30 0.04
C LYS A 91 -11.80 6.56 -0.31
N VAL A 92 -12.23 7.32 0.69
CA VAL A 92 -13.08 8.52 0.53
C VAL A 92 -12.25 9.81 0.62
N ILE A 93 -11.17 9.81 1.40
CA ILE A 93 -10.33 10.99 1.65
C ILE A 93 -8.86 10.64 1.37
N PRO A 94 -8.46 10.59 0.09
CA PRO A 94 -7.11 10.20 -0.31
C PRO A 94 -6.01 11.19 0.14
N SER A 95 -6.37 12.41 0.56
CA SER A 95 -5.43 13.40 1.11
C SER A 95 -4.87 13.04 2.50
N LEU A 96 -5.39 11.98 3.14
CA LEU A 96 -4.93 11.53 4.47
C LEU A 96 -3.66 10.68 4.41
N THR A 97 -3.35 10.07 3.27
CA THR A 97 -2.11 9.31 3.05
C THR A 97 -1.19 10.05 2.09
N PRO A 98 0.15 9.95 2.25
CA PRO A 98 1.07 10.54 1.29
C PRO A 98 0.83 9.98 -0.13
N GLU A 99 0.62 10.86 -1.11
CA GLU A 99 0.36 10.50 -2.52
C GLU A 99 1.51 9.69 -3.17
N THR A 100 2.68 9.60 -2.54
CA THR A 100 3.87 8.97 -3.13
C THR A 100 3.93 7.44 -2.98
N PHE A 101 2.89 6.81 -2.45
CA PHE A 101 2.79 5.36 -2.29
C PHE A 101 1.65 4.82 -3.14
N VAL A 102 1.90 4.70 -4.44
CA VAL A 102 0.94 4.25 -5.44
C VAL A 102 1.64 3.32 -6.45
N ASP A 103 1.05 2.16 -6.71
CA ASP A 103 1.39 1.31 -7.86
C ASP A 103 0.34 1.56 -8.95
N GLU A 104 0.72 2.28 -10.00
CA GLU A 104 -0.19 2.60 -11.11
C GLU A 104 -0.50 1.40 -12.00
N GLN A 105 0.30 0.33 -11.94
CA GLN A 105 0.20 -0.83 -12.82
C GLN A 105 0.30 -2.14 -12.02
N PRO A 106 -0.61 -2.38 -11.05
CA PRO A 106 -0.56 -3.58 -10.24
C PRO A 106 -0.81 -4.82 -11.11
N LEU A 107 -0.13 -5.93 -10.83
CA LEU A 107 -0.32 -7.18 -11.56
C LEU A 107 -1.55 -7.93 -11.07
N MET A 108 -2.35 -8.45 -12.00
CA MET A 108 -3.51 -9.29 -11.68
C MET A 108 -3.11 -10.70 -11.20
N LYS A 109 -1.87 -11.12 -11.47
CA LYS A 109 -1.35 -12.45 -11.13
C LYS A 109 0.03 -12.36 -10.50
N LYS A 110 0.32 -13.34 -9.65
CA LYS A 110 1.63 -13.51 -9.01
C LYS A 110 2.75 -13.57 -10.04
N VAL A 111 3.85 -12.90 -9.74
CA VAL A 111 5.11 -13.01 -10.47
C VAL A 111 5.64 -14.42 -10.28
N LYS A 112 5.93 -15.11 -11.39
CA LYS A 112 6.61 -16.41 -11.37
C LYS A 112 8.10 -16.17 -11.09
N ILE A 113 8.63 -16.88 -10.10
CA ILE A 113 10.04 -16.91 -9.71
C ILE A 113 10.70 -18.09 -10.40
#